data_AF-R9I1S7-F1
#
_entry.id   AF-R9I1S7-F1
#
_cell.length_a   1.000
_cell.length_b   1.000
_cell.length_c   1.000
_cell.angle_alpha   90.00
_cell.angle_beta   90.00
_cell.angle_gamma   90.00
#
_symmetry.space_group_name_H-M   'P 1'
#
loop_
_entity.id
_entity.type
_entity.pdbx_description
1 polymer ?
#
loop_
_entity_poly.entity_id
_entity_poly.type
_entity_poly.pdbx_seq_one_letter_code
_entity_poly.pdbx_strand_id
1 'polypeptide(L)' 'MQMYVNYYTRELMNPGDNPPVGIVLCAEKNDAVVRYTLPEDEKQVFAAQYMTYLPTQEELQTLLQEV' A
#
# COMPACT_ATOMS: atom_id res chain seq x y z
N MET A 1 -8.87 -7.54 4.07
CA MET A 1 -8.44 -7.04 2.74
C MET A 1 -7.40 -7.93 2.08
N GLN A 2 -6.50 -8.54 2.84
CA GLN A 2 -5.54 -9.56 2.41
C GLN A 2 -6.10 -10.71 1.53
N MET A 3 -7.39 -11.02 1.63
CA MET A 3 -8.04 -12.09 0.85
C MET A 3 -7.87 -11.93 -0.67
N TYR A 4 -8.03 -10.72 -1.21
CA TYR A 4 -7.94 -10.49 -2.67
C TYR A 4 -6.51 -10.65 -3.19
N VAL A 5 -5.54 -10.10 -2.46
CA VAL A 5 -4.11 -10.23 -2.78
C VAL A 5 -3.71 -11.71 -2.74
N ASN A 6 -4.10 -12.41 -1.68
CA ASN A 6 -3.78 -13.83 -1.50
C ASN A 6 -4.47 -14.73 -2.53
N TYR A 7 -5.72 -14.44 -2.90
CA TYR A 7 -6.42 -15.15 -3.96
C TYR A 7 -5.72 -14.96 -5.30
N TYR A 8 -5.32 -13.73 -5.63
CA TYR A 8 -4.60 -13.44 -6.86
C TYR A 8 -3.26 -14.19 -6.93
N THR A 9 -2.50 -14.17 -5.84
CA THR A 9 -1.23 -14.90 -5.74
C THR A 9 -1.39 -16.40 -5.96
N ARG A 10 -2.48 -17.00 -5.45
CA ARG A 10 -2.68 -18.46 -5.49
C ARG A 10 -3.30 -18.95 -6.79
N GLU A 11 -4.20 -18.17 -7.38
CA GLU A 11 -5.08 -18.66 -8.45
C GLU A 11 -4.87 -17.96 -9.80
N LEU A 12 -4.24 -16.77 -9.83
CA LEU A 12 -4.24 -15.90 -11.02
C LEU A 12 -2.86 -15.46 -11.51
N MET A 13 -1.79 -15.64 -10.72
CA MET A 13 -0.43 -15.26 -11.13
C MET A 13 0.13 -16.19 -12.21
N ASN A 14 0.83 -15.60 -13.19
CA ASN A 14 1.59 -16.33 -14.19
C ASN A 14 3.08 -16.37 -13.85
N PRO A 15 3.85 -17.31 -14.42
CA PRO A 15 5.30 -17.31 -14.29
C PRO A 15 5.91 -16.01 -14.83
N GLY A 16 6.64 -15.30 -13.98
CA GLY A 16 7.31 -14.04 -14.32
C GLY A 16 6.55 -12.78 -13.90
N ASP A 17 5.33 -12.90 -13.38
CA ASP A 17 4.60 -11.76 -12.81
C ASP A 17 5.27 -11.28 -11.51
N ASN A 18 5.25 -9.97 -11.29
CA ASN A 18 5.61 -9.40 -9.99
C ASN A 18 4.54 -9.74 -8.94
N PRO A 19 4.91 -9.80 -7.65
CA PRO A 19 3.93 -9.98 -6.57
C PRO A 19 2.82 -8.91 -6.62
N PRO A 20 1.54 -9.28 -6.36
CA PRO A 20 0.44 -8.33 -6.39
C PRO A 20 0.56 -7.30 -5.26
N VAL A 21 0.18 -6.06 -5.57
CA VAL A 21 0.18 -4.95 -4.61
C VAL A 21 -1.25 -4.63 -4.19
N GLY A 22 -1.52 -4.67 -2.87
CA GLY A 22 -2.78 -4.24 -2.30
C GLY A 22 -2.77 -2.75 -1.98
N ILE A 23 -3.70 -1.97 -2.54
CA ILE A 23 -3.86 -0.54 -2.25
C ILE A 23 -5.14 -0.33 -1.45
N VAL A 24 -5.02 0.35 -0.32
CA VAL A 24 -6.16 0.76 0.51
C VAL A 24 -6.31 2.27 0.37
N LEU A 25 -7.43 2.71 -0.18
CA LEU A 25 -7.74 4.13 -0.32
C LEU A 25 -8.59 4.59 0.87
N CYS A 26 -8.05 5.53 1.65
CA CYS A 26 -8.75 6.18 2.76
C CYS A 26 -8.70 7.70 2.55
N ALA A 27 -9.75 8.41 2.98
CA ALA A 27 -9.78 9.87 2.92
C ALA A 27 -8.67 10.51 3.79
N GLU A 28 -8.39 9.90 4.94
CA GLU A 28 -7.30 10.26 5.84
C GLU A 28 -6.62 8.99 6.37
N LYS A 29 -5.33 9.09 6.70
CA LYS A 29 -4.57 7.99 7.29
C LYS A 29 -5.08 7.72 8.71
N ASN A 30 -5.60 6.53 8.96
CA ASN A 30 -5.96 6.09 10.31
C ASN A 30 -4.97 5.01 10.79
N ASP A 31 -3.99 5.42 11.59
CA ASP A 31 -2.92 4.55 12.10
C ASP A 31 -3.45 3.36 12.91
N ALA A 32 -4.56 3.52 13.63
CA ALA A 32 -5.16 2.42 14.37
C ALA A 32 -5.73 1.35 13.43
N VAL A 33 -6.43 1.76 12.38
CA VAL A 33 -6.96 0.84 11.37
C VAL A 33 -5.81 0.13 10.66
N VAL A 34 -4.77 0.85 10.25
CA VAL A 34 -3.57 0.26 9.61
C VAL A 34 -2.94 -0.79 10.54
N ARG A 35 -2.68 -0.43 11.79
CA ARG A 35 -2.03 -1.31 12.78
C ARG A 35 -2.80 -2.61 13.04
N TYR A 36 -4.14 -2.56 13.10
CA TYR A 36 -4.95 -3.75 13.43
C TYR A 36 -5.44 -4.53 12.20
N THR A 37 -5.36 -3.97 10.99
CA THR A 37 -5.81 -4.65 9.77
C THR A 37 -4.70 -5.45 9.08
N LEU A 38 -3.44 -5.10 9.37
CA LEU A 38 -2.27 -5.69 8.74
C LEU A 38 -1.60 -6.70 9.68
N PRO A 39 -1.05 -7.81 9.15
CA PRO A 39 -0.23 -8.75 9.89
C PRO A 39 0.99 -8.07 10.53
N GLU A 40 1.35 -8.50 11.74
CA GLU A 40 2.47 -7.92 12.50
C GLU A 40 3.82 -8.02 11.78
N ASP A 41 3.99 -9.01 10.89
CA ASP A 41 5.22 -9.26 10.15
C ASP A 41 5.30 -8.55 8.78
N GLU A 42 4.26 -7.80 8.38
CA GLU A 42 4.17 -7.25 7.03
C GLU A 42 4.89 -5.89 6.92
N LYS A 43 6.16 -5.95 6.50
CA LYS A 43 7.07 -4.78 6.39
C LYS A 43 6.87 -3.93 5.12
N GLN A 44 6.02 -4.34 4.19
CA GLN A 44 5.81 -3.68 2.90
C GLN A 44 4.55 -2.83 2.87
N VAL A 45 4.26 -2.16 3.99
CA VAL A 45 3.08 -1.32 4.14
C VAL A 45 3.51 0.12 3.99
N PHE A 46 3.12 0.72 2.87
CA PHE A 46 3.39 2.12 2.57
C PHE A 46 2.07 2.89 2.68
N ALA A 47 2.00 3.83 3.62
CA ALA A 47 0.88 4.74 3.71
C ALA A 47 1.17 5.97 2.86
N ALA A 48 0.63 6.01 1.65
CA ALA A 48 0.71 7.17 0.79
C ALA A 48 -0.61 7.96 0.85
N GLN A 49 -0.52 9.27 1.10
CA GLN A 49 -1.66 10.16 0.97
C GLN A 49 -2.01 10.34 -0.51
N TYR A 50 -3.28 10.13 -0.87
CA TYR A 50 -3.73 10.38 -2.24
C TYR A 50 -3.86 11.89 -2.47
N MET A 51 -3.10 12.42 -3.42
CA MET A 51 -3.19 13.81 -3.84
C MET A 51 -4.01 13.93 -5.13
N THR A 52 -4.83 14.96 -5.23
CA THR A 52 -5.62 15.25 -6.44
C THR A 52 -4.77 15.85 -7.57
N TYR A 53 -3.48 16.06 -7.32
CA TYR A 53 -2.49 16.57 -8.25
C TYR A 53 -1.21 15.74 -8.11
N LEU A 54 -0.37 15.76 -9.16
CA LEU A 54 0.97 15.18 -9.09
C LEU A 54 1.87 16.14 -8.29
N PRO A 55 2.38 15.74 -7.12
CA PRO A 55 3.28 16.59 -6.33
C PRO A 55 4.54 16.93 -7.12
N THR A 56 5.12 18.08 -6.80
CA THR A 56 6.44 18.46 -7.31
C THR A 56 7.51 17.49 -6.81
N GLN A 57 8.68 17.48 -7.46
CA GLN A 57 9.78 16.58 -7.07
C GLN A 57 10.20 16.79 -5.60
N GLU A 58 10.22 18.04 -5.12
CA GLU A 58 10.61 18.40 -3.76
C GLU A 58 9.56 17.94 -2.73
N GLU A 59 8.27 18.14 -3.02
CA GLU A 59 7.17 17.65 -2.19
C GLU A 59 7.16 16.12 -2.12
N LEU A 60 7.37 15.45 -3.26
CA LEU A 60 7.44 13.99 -3.32
C LEU A 60 8.62 13.45 -2.50
N GLN A 61 9.79 14.09 -2.57
CA GLN A 61 10.94 13.70 -1.75
C GLN A 61 10.66 13.83 -0.25
N THR A 62 9.93 14.88 0.15
CA THR A 62 9.57 15.11 1.55
C THR A 62 8.61 14.02 2.05
N LEU A 63 7.56 13.71 1.27
CA LEU A 63 6.60 12.65 1.60
C LEU A 63 7.25 11.27 1.75
N LEU A 64 8.26 10.96 0.93
CA LEU A 64 8.99 9.69 1.01
C LEU A 64 9.92 9.59 2.23
N GLN A 65 10.31 10.73 2.84
CA GLN A 65 11.13 10.74 4.06
C GLN A 65 10.30 10.63 5.34
N GLU A 66 9.01 10.94 5.28
CA GLU A 66 8.08 10.85 6.43
C GLU A 66 7.55 9.43 6.68
N VAL A 67 7.74 8.51 5.72
CA VAL A 67 7.27 7.10 5.75
C VAL A 67 8.37 6.17 6.24
#